data_AF-A0A1I0RKA7-F1
#
_entry.id   AF-A0A1I0RKA7-F1
#
_cell.length_a   1.000
_cell.length_b   1.000
_cell.length_c   1.000
_cell.angle_alpha   90.00
_cell.angle_beta   90.00
_cell.angle_gamma   90.00
#
_symmetry.space_group_name_H-M   'P 1'
#
loop_
_entity.id
_entity.type
_entity.pdbx_description
1 polymer ?
#
loop_
_entity_poly.entity_id
_entity_poly.type
_entity_poly.pdbx_seq_one_letter_code
_entity_poly.pdbx_strand_id
1 'polypeptide(L)'
;MQSETAILFFSRTLEDEYKAKSFGLSKERFKSVYSGLVSKALRVAEQTGFALHEVYSGSQVGRTFGERLINAILSIESGGFKKVLVIGNDCPELNALHLKQAAQSLGNHPSVVLEDKRGGIALLGIDLTKVDFNDLISIKWSTAAVAQELKSRVKSYSLEWSLRDVNSKRDLLLLRREASKGVRKFVRLLCAAFTYTYQRIFEQTIEVLRACMLAFWKGPPFCLLNRF
;
A
#
# COMPACT_ATOMS: atom_id res chain seq x y z
N MET A 1 12.06 -20.37 14.05
CA MET A 1 10.90 -21.14 13.54
C MET A 1 10.39 -20.42 12.31
N GLN A 2 10.16 -21.15 11.22
CA GLN A 2 9.56 -20.58 10.00
C GLN A 2 8.10 -20.20 10.30
N SER A 3 7.61 -19.09 9.74
CA SER A 3 6.21 -18.68 9.91
C SER A 3 5.28 -19.74 9.32
N GLU A 4 4.23 -20.12 10.04
CA GLU A 4 3.17 -21.02 9.52
C GLU A 4 2.27 -20.35 8.47
N THR A 5 2.50 -19.05 8.21
CA THR A 5 1.74 -18.23 7.26
C THR A 5 2.53 -18.02 5.97
N ALA A 6 1.89 -18.30 4.84
CA ALA A 6 2.35 -17.94 3.51
C ALA A 6 1.47 -16.85 2.89
N ILE A 7 2.03 -16.11 1.94
CA ILE A 7 1.33 -15.19 1.06
C ILE A 7 1.26 -15.83 -0.31
N LEU A 8 0.04 -15.95 -0.83
CA LEU A 8 -0.24 -16.32 -2.22
C LEU A 8 -0.50 -15.03 -3.01
N PHE A 9 0.47 -14.63 -3.82
CA PHE A 9 0.26 -13.58 -4.81
C PHE A 9 -0.41 -14.20 -6.04
N PHE A 10 -1.69 -13.87 -6.23
CA PHE A 10 -2.53 -14.46 -7.27
C PHE A 10 -2.95 -13.38 -8.28
N SER A 11 -2.30 -13.37 -9.45
CA SER A 11 -2.48 -12.30 -10.43
C SER A 11 -2.57 -12.84 -11.85
N ARG A 12 -3.13 -12.05 -12.77
CA ARG A 12 -2.95 -12.28 -14.20
C ARG A 12 -1.51 -11.96 -14.62
N THR A 13 -1.05 -12.57 -15.70
CA THR A 13 0.14 -12.12 -16.43
C THR A 13 -0.10 -10.74 -17.05
N LEU A 14 0.98 -10.06 -17.46
CA LEU A 14 0.90 -8.77 -18.17
C LEU A 14 -0.04 -8.85 -19.38
N GLU A 15 0.06 -9.92 -20.17
CA GLU A 15 -0.70 -10.10 -21.40
C GLU A 15 -2.19 -10.28 -21.13
N ASP A 16 -2.52 -11.14 -20.16
CA ASP A 16 -3.91 -11.41 -19.79
C ASP A 16 -4.55 -10.21 -19.08
N GLU A 17 -3.78 -9.48 -18.28
CA GLU A 17 -4.25 -8.26 -17.63
C GLU A 17 -4.49 -7.14 -18.64
N TYR A 18 -3.62 -6.99 -19.66
CA TYR A 18 -3.83 -6.00 -20.71
C TYR A 18 -5.10 -6.30 -21.53
N LYS A 19 -5.34 -7.58 -21.85
CA LYS A 19 -6.57 -8.02 -22.53
C LYS A 19 -7.82 -7.74 -21.68
N ALA A 20 -7.73 -7.94 -20.36
CA ALA A 20 -8.85 -7.72 -19.45
C ALA A 20 -9.12 -6.23 -19.18
N LYS A 21 -8.07 -5.43 -18.94
CA LYS A 21 -8.18 -4.02 -18.59
C LYS A 21 -6.97 -3.18 -19.06
N SER A 22 -6.93 -2.81 -20.34
CA SER A 22 -5.86 -1.96 -20.90
C SER A 22 -5.81 -0.52 -20.36
N PHE A 23 -6.87 -0.06 -19.68
CA PHE A 23 -7.08 1.33 -19.28
C PHE A 23 -7.03 2.34 -20.44
N GLY A 24 -7.21 1.89 -21.69
CA GLY A 24 -7.04 2.73 -22.88
C GLY A 24 -5.61 3.26 -23.05
N LEU A 25 -4.63 2.56 -22.52
CA LEU A 25 -3.20 2.84 -22.68
C LEU A 25 -2.63 2.00 -23.83
N SER A 26 -1.52 2.46 -24.42
CA SER A 26 -0.69 1.58 -25.26
C SER A 26 -0.10 0.46 -24.40
N LYS A 27 0.29 -0.64 -25.04
CA LYS A 27 0.86 -1.81 -24.35
C LYS A 27 2.12 -1.46 -23.56
N GLU A 28 2.97 -0.57 -24.08
CA GLU A 28 4.21 -0.12 -23.43
C GLU A 28 3.91 0.68 -22.16
N ARG A 29 2.96 1.63 -22.23
CA ARG A 29 2.57 2.44 -21.07
C ARG A 29 1.84 1.58 -20.03
N PHE A 30 0.99 0.67 -20.49
CA PHE A 30 0.33 -0.29 -19.62
C PHE A 30 1.35 -1.17 -18.89
N LYS A 31 2.37 -1.67 -19.60
CA LYS A 31 3.46 -2.47 -19.01
C LYS A 31 4.12 -1.72 -17.84
N SER A 32 4.41 -0.44 -17.97
CA SER A 32 4.98 0.34 -16.85
C SER A 32 4.04 0.42 -15.65
N VAL A 33 2.74 0.62 -15.86
CA VAL A 33 1.74 0.66 -14.78
C VAL A 33 1.62 -0.71 -14.11
N TYR A 34 1.45 -1.76 -14.91
CA TYR A 34 1.36 -3.14 -14.45
C TYR A 34 2.60 -3.53 -13.63
N SER A 35 3.81 -3.29 -14.14
CA SER A 35 5.05 -3.59 -13.43
C SER A 35 5.15 -2.81 -12.11
N GLY A 36 4.75 -1.54 -12.09
CA GLY A 36 4.72 -0.75 -10.85
C GLY A 36 3.78 -1.32 -9.79
N LEU A 37 2.59 -1.76 -10.21
CA LEU A 37 1.58 -2.38 -9.33
C LEU A 37 2.07 -3.73 -8.79
N VAL A 38 2.58 -4.60 -9.66
CA VAL A 38 3.13 -5.91 -9.27
C VAL A 38 4.32 -5.73 -8.32
N SER A 39 5.31 -4.92 -8.68
CA SER A 39 6.48 -4.68 -7.81
C SER A 39 6.10 -4.11 -6.45
N LYS A 40 5.05 -3.27 -6.39
CA LYS A 40 4.54 -2.75 -5.12
C LYS A 40 3.92 -3.85 -4.27
N ALA A 41 3.07 -4.70 -4.86
CA ALA A 41 2.42 -5.81 -4.15
C ALA A 41 3.44 -6.82 -3.62
N LEU A 42 4.40 -7.24 -4.46
CA LEU A 42 5.46 -8.18 -4.07
C LEU A 42 6.34 -7.60 -2.94
N ARG A 43 6.76 -6.33 -3.06
CA ARG A 43 7.53 -5.65 -2.00
C ARG A 43 6.76 -5.59 -0.67
N VAL A 44 5.46 -5.34 -0.73
CA VAL A 44 4.59 -5.30 0.45
C VAL A 44 4.50 -6.69 1.09
N ALA A 45 4.42 -7.76 0.29
CA ALA A 45 4.47 -9.12 0.78
C ALA A 45 5.83 -9.46 1.43
N GLU A 46 6.94 -9.13 0.76
CA GLU A 46 8.31 -9.35 1.28
C GLU A 46 8.55 -8.65 2.63
N GLN A 47 8.03 -7.43 2.81
CA GLN A 47 8.12 -6.65 4.06
C GLN A 47 7.47 -7.35 5.27
N THR A 48 6.63 -8.36 5.04
CA THR A 48 6.03 -9.13 6.14
C THR A 48 6.99 -10.16 6.73
N GLY A 49 7.94 -10.66 5.94
CA GLY A 49 8.77 -11.83 6.27
C GLY A 49 8.05 -13.18 6.12
N PHE A 50 6.82 -13.21 5.59
CA PHE A 50 6.12 -14.46 5.28
C PHE A 50 6.64 -15.07 3.97
N ALA A 51 6.51 -16.40 3.84
CA ALA A 51 6.86 -17.08 2.60
C ALA A 51 5.95 -16.58 1.47
N LEU A 52 6.53 -16.21 0.33
CA LEU A 52 5.80 -15.66 -0.82
C LEU A 52 5.75 -16.68 -1.95
N HIS A 53 4.55 -16.97 -2.42
CA HIS A 53 4.28 -17.85 -3.55
C HIS A 53 3.55 -17.06 -4.63
N GLU A 54 4.17 -16.95 -5.81
CA GLU A 54 3.60 -16.24 -6.95
C GLU A 54 2.91 -17.22 -7.89
N VAL A 55 1.63 -16.97 -8.17
CA VAL A 55 0.83 -17.75 -9.12
C VAL A 55 0.20 -16.81 -10.14
N TYR A 56 0.72 -16.87 -11.35
CA TYR A 56 0.24 -16.09 -12.48
C TYR A 56 -0.75 -16.89 -13.32
N SER A 57 -1.63 -16.22 -14.07
CA SER A 57 -2.63 -16.88 -14.94
C SER A 57 -2.05 -17.95 -15.89
N GLY A 58 -0.78 -17.85 -16.29
CA GLY A 58 -0.10 -18.86 -17.11
C GLY A 58 0.18 -20.19 -16.42
N SER A 59 0.13 -20.24 -15.08
CA SER A 59 0.35 -21.46 -14.27
C SER A 59 -0.85 -21.82 -13.38
N GLN A 60 -1.95 -21.07 -13.45
CA GLN A 60 -3.15 -21.36 -12.69
C GLN A 60 -3.90 -22.58 -13.27
N VAL A 61 -4.35 -23.48 -12.40
CA VAL A 61 -5.02 -24.73 -12.79
C VAL A 61 -6.49 -24.67 -12.43
N GLY A 62 -7.39 -24.82 -13.40
CA GLY A 62 -8.84 -24.78 -13.21
C GLY A 62 -9.57 -24.06 -14.35
N ARG A 63 -10.86 -24.35 -14.53
CA ARG A 63 -11.71 -23.78 -15.58
C ARG A 63 -12.30 -22.43 -15.17
N THR A 64 -12.70 -22.31 -13.91
CA THR A 64 -13.28 -21.08 -13.34
C THR A 64 -12.25 -20.30 -12.52
N PHE A 65 -12.51 -19.02 -12.24
CA PHE A 65 -11.67 -18.25 -11.31
C PHE A 65 -11.61 -18.93 -9.93
N GLY A 66 -12.76 -19.39 -9.43
CA GLY A 66 -12.85 -20.09 -8.14
C GLY A 66 -11.98 -21.32 -8.11
N GLU A 67 -12.12 -22.23 -9.09
CA GLU A 67 -11.28 -23.43 -9.19
C GLU A 67 -9.78 -23.10 -9.21
N ARG A 68 -9.37 -22.07 -9.99
CA ARG A 68 -7.97 -21.64 -10.06
C ARG A 68 -7.46 -21.11 -8.73
N LEU A 69 -8.27 -20.34 -8.01
CA LEU A 69 -7.93 -19.81 -6.71
C LEU A 69 -7.83 -20.93 -5.66
N ILE A 70 -8.81 -21.84 -5.60
CA ILE A 70 -8.82 -22.96 -4.65
C ILE A 70 -7.64 -23.89 -4.88
N ASN A 71 -7.35 -24.26 -6.14
CA ASN A 71 -6.19 -25.10 -6.43
C ASN A 71 -4.86 -24.45 -6.04
N ALA A 72 -4.74 -23.13 -6.21
CA ALA A 72 -3.58 -22.40 -5.73
C ALA A 72 -3.49 -22.40 -4.20
N ILE A 73 -4.61 -22.23 -3.49
CA ILE A 73 -4.67 -22.33 -2.02
C ILE A 73 -4.26 -23.74 -1.54
N LEU A 74 -4.79 -24.81 -2.15
CA LEU A 74 -4.44 -26.19 -1.80
C LEU A 74 -2.95 -26.50 -2.05
N SER A 75 -2.31 -25.84 -3.01
CA SER A 75 -0.85 -25.97 -3.21
C SER A 75 -0.05 -25.38 -2.04
N ILE A 76 -0.56 -24.33 -1.39
CA ILE A 76 0.04 -23.73 -0.20
C ILE A 76 -0.11 -24.67 1.00
N GLU A 77 -1.30 -25.26 1.18
CA GLU A 77 -1.55 -26.28 2.20
C GLU A 77 -0.61 -27.49 2.03
N SER A 78 -0.46 -27.98 0.79
CA SER A 78 0.44 -29.09 0.45
C SER A 78 1.92 -28.76 0.73
N GLY A 79 2.28 -27.47 0.74
CA GLY A 79 3.59 -26.97 1.15
C GLY A 79 3.82 -26.95 2.66
N GLY A 80 2.84 -27.38 3.47
CA GLY A 80 2.93 -27.47 4.93
C GLY A 80 2.56 -26.18 5.68
N PHE A 81 2.06 -25.16 4.97
CA PHE A 81 1.57 -23.95 5.62
C PHE A 81 0.18 -24.15 6.22
N LYS A 82 -0.08 -23.52 7.36
CA LYS A 82 -1.39 -23.59 8.04
C LYS A 82 -2.27 -22.39 7.74
N LYS A 83 -1.67 -21.28 7.28
CA LYS A 83 -2.37 -20.04 6.98
C LYS A 83 -1.91 -19.51 5.64
N VAL A 84 -2.87 -18.99 4.87
CA VAL A 84 -2.60 -18.34 3.60
C VAL A 84 -3.24 -16.95 3.57
N LEU A 85 -2.49 -15.97 3.09
CA LEU A 85 -3.00 -14.66 2.72
C LEU A 85 -2.95 -14.53 1.20
N VAL A 86 -4.10 -14.41 0.56
CA VAL A 86 -4.23 -14.20 -0.88
C VAL A 86 -4.30 -12.71 -1.17
N ILE A 87 -3.46 -12.25 -2.09
CA ILE A 87 -3.44 -10.86 -2.56
C ILE A 87 -3.34 -10.79 -4.09
N GLY A 88 -3.92 -9.74 -4.66
CA GLY A 88 -3.72 -9.34 -6.06
C GLY A 88 -2.67 -8.23 -6.21
N ASN A 89 -2.62 -7.62 -7.39
CA ASN A 89 -1.77 -6.47 -7.71
C ASN A 89 -2.55 -5.15 -7.85
N ASP A 90 -3.87 -5.19 -7.76
CA ASP A 90 -4.78 -4.09 -8.09
C ASP A 90 -5.09 -3.15 -6.92
N CYS A 91 -4.67 -3.49 -5.70
CA CYS A 91 -4.82 -2.65 -4.50
C CYS A 91 -3.51 -1.95 -4.08
N PRO A 92 -3.15 -0.78 -4.65
CA PRO A 92 -1.91 -0.08 -4.27
C PRO A 92 -1.91 0.51 -2.86
N GLU A 93 -3.07 0.62 -2.20
CA GLU A 93 -3.15 1.03 -0.79
C GLU A 93 -2.84 -0.12 0.19
N LEU A 94 -2.79 -1.36 -0.30
CA LEU A 94 -2.38 -2.50 0.50
C LEU A 94 -0.93 -2.32 0.98
N ASN A 95 -0.68 -2.62 2.26
CA ASN A 95 0.63 -2.46 2.88
C ASN A 95 0.89 -3.62 3.87
N ALA A 96 2.13 -3.71 4.36
CA ALA A 96 2.55 -4.82 5.20
C ALA A 96 1.82 -4.88 6.55
N LEU A 97 1.30 -3.75 7.06
CA LEU A 97 0.50 -3.73 8.29
C LEU A 97 -0.83 -4.47 8.09
N HIS A 98 -1.51 -4.25 6.95
CA HIS A 98 -2.75 -4.97 6.64
C HIS A 98 -2.53 -6.49 6.60
N LEU A 99 -1.45 -6.93 5.97
CA LEU A 99 -1.09 -8.35 5.89
C LEU A 99 -0.79 -8.96 7.26
N LYS A 100 -0.01 -8.25 8.09
CA LYS A 100 0.32 -8.71 9.45
C LYS A 100 -0.93 -8.78 10.33
N GLN A 101 -1.82 -7.79 10.24
CA GLN A 101 -3.10 -7.81 10.96
C GLN A 101 -4.02 -8.93 10.50
N ALA A 102 -4.07 -9.22 9.20
CA ALA A 102 -4.81 -10.36 8.68
C ALA A 102 -4.27 -11.69 9.25
N ALA A 103 -2.95 -11.89 9.19
CA ALA A 103 -2.31 -13.09 9.74
C ALA A 103 -2.57 -13.26 11.25
N GLN A 104 -2.51 -12.16 12.01
CA GLN A 104 -2.80 -12.17 13.45
C GLN A 104 -4.27 -12.55 13.70
N SER A 105 -5.20 -11.99 12.92
CA SER A 105 -6.63 -12.24 13.06
C SER A 105 -7.01 -13.70 12.76
N LEU A 106 -6.26 -14.39 11.89
CA LEU A 106 -6.40 -15.84 11.67
C LEU A 106 -6.08 -16.68 12.92
N GLY A 107 -5.48 -16.11 13.97
CA GLY A 107 -5.40 -16.77 15.27
C GLY A 107 -6.78 -17.15 15.83
N ASN A 108 -7.76 -16.27 15.65
CA ASN A 108 -9.09 -16.38 16.27
C ASN A 108 -10.22 -16.64 15.27
N HIS A 109 -9.97 -16.49 13.97
CA HIS A 109 -10.99 -16.59 12.92
C HIS A 109 -10.56 -17.59 11.84
N PRO A 110 -11.50 -18.40 11.28
CA PRO A 110 -11.19 -19.34 10.20
C PRO A 110 -10.82 -18.63 8.89
N SER A 111 -11.35 -17.43 8.70
CA SER A 111 -11.05 -16.58 7.54
C SER A 111 -11.09 -15.11 7.95
N VAL A 112 -10.36 -14.29 7.21
CA VAL A 112 -10.29 -12.83 7.34
C VAL A 112 -10.42 -12.24 5.94
N VAL A 113 -11.14 -11.13 5.80
CA VAL A 113 -11.22 -10.39 4.54
C VAL A 113 -10.90 -8.93 4.76
N LEU A 114 -10.28 -8.33 3.75
CA LEU A 114 -10.23 -6.89 3.61
C LEU A 114 -10.98 -6.51 2.34
N GLU A 115 -12.07 -5.79 2.53
CA GLU A 115 -12.95 -5.37 1.44
C GLU A 115 -12.36 -4.20 0.66
N ASP A 116 -12.66 -4.16 -0.62
CA ASP A 116 -12.49 -2.94 -1.42
C ASP A 116 -13.74 -2.04 -1.29
N LYS A 117 -13.69 -0.84 -1.88
CA LYS A 117 -14.84 0.09 -1.88
C LYS A 117 -15.98 -0.31 -2.82
N ARG A 118 -15.89 -1.43 -3.53
CA ARG A 118 -16.80 -1.85 -4.61
C ARG A 118 -17.47 -3.21 -4.34
N GLY A 119 -17.32 -3.77 -3.14
CA GLY A 119 -17.90 -5.07 -2.75
C GLY A 119 -17.04 -6.28 -3.14
N GLY A 120 -15.86 -6.04 -3.71
CA GLY A 120 -14.78 -7.00 -3.86
C GLY A 120 -13.91 -7.09 -2.60
N ILE A 121 -12.78 -7.76 -2.73
CA ILE A 121 -11.81 -7.93 -1.64
C ILE A 121 -10.40 -7.65 -2.16
N ALA A 122 -9.64 -6.87 -1.39
CA ALA A 122 -8.23 -6.59 -1.62
C ALA A 122 -7.31 -7.66 -1.00
N LEU A 123 -7.80 -8.36 0.04
CA LEU A 123 -7.09 -9.44 0.72
C LEU A 123 -8.08 -10.49 1.22
N LEU A 124 -7.69 -11.76 1.10
CA LEU A 124 -8.36 -12.90 1.72
C LEU A 124 -7.35 -13.67 2.57
N GLY A 125 -7.59 -13.77 3.87
CA GLY A 125 -6.89 -14.66 4.78
C GLY A 125 -7.70 -15.91 5.06
N ILE A 126 -7.04 -17.07 5.09
CA ILE A 126 -7.64 -18.36 5.43
C ILE A 126 -6.72 -19.11 6.39
N ASP A 127 -7.29 -19.61 7.47
CA ASP A 127 -6.68 -20.64 8.32
C ASP A 127 -7.10 -22.00 7.76
N LEU A 128 -6.16 -22.66 7.10
CA LEU A 128 -6.36 -23.91 6.37
C LEU A 128 -6.77 -25.06 7.30
N THR A 129 -6.47 -24.92 8.60
CA THR A 129 -6.82 -25.93 9.62
C THR A 129 -8.23 -25.76 10.18
N LYS A 130 -8.89 -24.63 9.92
CA LYS A 130 -10.20 -24.28 10.49
C LYS A 130 -11.29 -24.05 9.44
N VAL A 131 -10.91 -23.79 8.19
CA VAL A 131 -11.87 -23.50 7.12
C VAL A 131 -12.55 -24.78 6.64
N ASP A 132 -13.85 -24.71 6.33
CA ASP A 132 -14.51 -25.73 5.53
C ASP A 132 -14.32 -25.40 4.04
N PHE A 133 -13.59 -26.26 3.34
CA PHE A 133 -13.34 -26.08 1.91
C PHE A 133 -14.61 -26.17 1.07
N ASN A 134 -15.64 -26.89 1.49
CA ASN A 134 -16.91 -26.93 0.75
C ASN A 134 -17.57 -25.55 0.72
N ASP A 135 -17.56 -24.84 1.85
CA ASP A 135 -18.07 -23.48 1.92
C ASP A 135 -17.26 -22.54 1.03
N LEU A 136 -15.93 -22.67 1.03
CA LEU A 136 -15.03 -21.85 0.22
C LEU A 136 -15.19 -22.11 -1.29
N ILE A 137 -15.36 -23.38 -1.69
CA ILE A 137 -15.63 -23.79 -3.08
C ILE A 137 -16.99 -23.25 -3.56
N SER A 138 -17.98 -23.15 -2.66
CA SER A 138 -19.32 -22.68 -3.00
C SER A 138 -19.42 -21.16 -3.27
N ILE A 139 -18.37 -20.40 -2.96
CA ILE A 139 -18.34 -18.95 -3.13
C ILE A 139 -18.46 -18.57 -4.62
N LYS A 140 -19.36 -17.63 -4.90
CA LYS A 140 -19.54 -17.01 -6.22
C LYS A 140 -18.50 -15.92 -6.43
N TRP A 141 -17.29 -16.38 -6.75
CA TRP A 141 -16.19 -15.50 -7.10
C TRP A 141 -16.50 -14.61 -8.31
N SER A 142 -15.78 -13.49 -8.42
CA SER A 142 -15.98 -12.49 -9.50
C SER A 142 -17.38 -11.85 -9.52
N THR A 143 -18.03 -11.76 -8.36
CA THR A 143 -19.31 -11.06 -8.19
C THR A 143 -19.21 -9.96 -7.14
N ALA A 144 -20.12 -8.98 -7.18
CA ALA A 144 -20.21 -7.92 -6.17
C ALA A 144 -20.65 -8.44 -4.77
N ALA A 145 -21.07 -9.72 -4.69
CA ALA A 145 -21.50 -10.35 -3.45
C ALA A 145 -20.37 -11.12 -2.76
N VAL A 146 -19.16 -11.20 -3.34
CA VAL A 146 -18.08 -12.08 -2.84
C VAL A 146 -17.73 -11.80 -1.38
N ALA A 147 -17.62 -10.53 -0.99
CA ALA A 147 -17.33 -10.15 0.39
C ALA A 147 -18.45 -10.59 1.35
N GLN A 148 -19.71 -10.43 0.94
CA GLN A 148 -20.86 -10.85 1.73
C GLN A 148 -20.93 -12.38 1.86
N GLU A 149 -20.70 -13.11 0.77
CA GLU A 149 -20.71 -14.57 0.79
C GLU A 149 -19.60 -15.13 1.70
N LEU A 150 -18.39 -14.56 1.65
CA LEU A 150 -17.27 -14.92 2.52
C LEU A 150 -17.61 -14.73 4.00
N LYS A 151 -18.23 -13.59 4.36
CA LYS A 151 -18.70 -13.35 5.74
C LYS A 151 -19.77 -14.37 6.16
N SER A 152 -20.74 -14.65 5.29
CA SER A 152 -21.90 -15.49 5.66
C SER A 152 -21.61 -16.99 5.69
N ARG A 153 -20.78 -17.48 4.76
CA ARG A 153 -20.51 -18.92 4.54
C ARG A 153 -19.21 -19.32 5.22
N VAL A 154 -18.13 -18.62 4.92
CA VAL A 154 -16.77 -18.93 5.43
C VAL A 154 -16.49 -18.26 6.78
N LYS A 155 -17.47 -17.52 7.33
CA LYS A 155 -17.37 -16.80 8.60
C LYS A 155 -16.16 -15.87 8.65
N SER A 156 -15.87 -15.21 7.53
CA SER A 156 -14.73 -14.31 7.43
C SER A 156 -14.89 -13.09 8.35
N TYR A 157 -13.88 -12.83 9.17
CA TYR A 157 -13.77 -11.59 9.94
C TYR A 157 -13.35 -10.44 9.02
N SER A 158 -14.04 -9.30 9.09
CA SER A 158 -13.72 -8.14 8.24
C SER A 158 -12.76 -7.21 8.96
N LEU A 159 -11.64 -6.87 8.32
CA LEU A 159 -10.74 -5.84 8.84
C LEU A 159 -11.34 -4.45 8.57
N GLU A 160 -11.27 -3.56 9.56
CA GLU A 160 -11.80 -2.19 9.46
C GLU A 160 -10.85 -1.25 8.72
N TRP A 161 -10.56 -1.55 7.45
CA TRP A 161 -9.90 -0.63 6.53
C TRP A 161 -10.71 -0.45 5.25
N SER A 162 -10.56 0.71 4.62
CA SER A 162 -11.25 1.01 3.36
C SER A 162 -10.23 1.32 2.28
N LEU A 163 -9.86 0.29 1.50
CA LEU A 163 -8.84 0.41 0.46
C LEU A 163 -9.41 0.69 -0.92
N ARG A 164 -8.61 1.37 -1.76
CA ARG A 164 -8.93 1.66 -3.16
C ARG A 164 -8.15 0.80 -4.13
N ASP A 165 -8.91 0.15 -5.01
CA ASP A 165 -8.38 -0.66 -6.09
C ASP A 165 -8.39 0.09 -7.43
N VAL A 166 -7.48 -0.33 -8.32
CA VAL A 166 -7.27 0.25 -9.64
C VAL A 166 -7.86 -0.65 -10.72
N ASN A 167 -9.07 -0.30 -11.15
CA ASN A 167 -9.81 -1.06 -12.15
C ASN A 167 -10.15 -0.24 -13.40
N SER A 168 -9.79 1.04 -13.43
CA SER A 168 -10.03 1.92 -14.58
C SER A 168 -8.96 3.00 -14.76
N LYS A 169 -8.96 3.61 -15.96
CA LYS A 169 -8.16 4.81 -16.24
C LYS A 169 -8.46 5.95 -15.26
N ARG A 170 -9.72 6.07 -14.82
CA ARG A 170 -10.13 7.09 -13.84
C ARG A 170 -9.43 6.86 -12.50
N ASP A 171 -9.34 5.62 -12.05
CA ASP A 171 -8.66 5.27 -10.79
C ASP A 171 -7.17 5.60 -10.87
N LEU A 172 -6.51 5.29 -12.00
CA LEU A 172 -5.11 5.69 -12.25
C LEU A 172 -4.90 7.21 -12.19
N LEU A 173 -5.82 7.99 -12.79
CA LEU A 173 -5.73 9.45 -12.75
C LEU A 173 -5.93 10.00 -11.34
N LEU A 174 -6.82 9.40 -10.55
CA LEU A 174 -7.02 9.77 -9.14
C LEU A 174 -5.76 9.51 -8.32
N LEU A 175 -5.14 8.32 -8.45
CA LEU A 175 -3.88 8.00 -7.78
C LEU A 175 -2.75 8.96 -8.17
N ARG A 176 -2.58 9.26 -9.46
CA ARG A 176 -1.58 10.24 -9.92
C ARG A 176 -1.83 11.62 -9.31
N ARG A 177 -3.10 12.05 -9.24
CA ARG A 177 -3.47 13.35 -8.66
C ARG A 177 -3.16 13.39 -7.17
N GLU A 178 -3.38 12.31 -6.44
CA GLU A 178 -3.11 12.22 -5.01
C GLU A 178 -1.62 12.10 -4.69
N ALA A 179 -0.88 11.27 -5.42
CA ALA A 179 0.58 11.20 -5.30
C ALA A 179 1.22 12.57 -5.57
N SER A 180 0.79 13.27 -6.62
CA SER A 180 1.27 14.62 -6.90
C SER A 180 0.82 15.66 -5.87
N LYS A 181 -0.31 15.47 -5.18
CA LYS A 181 -0.71 16.31 -4.05
C LYS A 181 0.14 16.04 -2.81
N GLY A 182 0.47 14.78 -2.53
CA GLY A 182 1.36 14.37 -1.43
C GLY A 182 2.77 14.92 -1.64
N VAL A 183 3.33 14.77 -2.84
CA VAL A 183 4.61 15.40 -3.22
C VAL A 183 4.51 16.92 -3.15
N ARG A 184 3.44 17.54 -3.66
CA ARG A 184 3.25 18.99 -3.53
C ARG A 184 3.10 19.45 -2.09
N LYS A 185 2.43 18.68 -1.22
CA LYS A 185 2.28 18.97 0.21
C LYS A 185 3.62 18.84 0.93
N PHE A 186 4.40 17.80 0.61
CA PHE A 186 5.75 17.60 1.13
C PHE A 186 6.70 18.72 0.69
N VAL A 187 6.71 19.07 -0.60
CA VAL A 187 7.47 20.22 -1.12
C VAL A 187 7.03 21.53 -0.45
N ARG A 188 5.72 21.75 -0.25
CA ARG A 188 5.23 22.94 0.48
C ARG A 188 5.65 22.93 1.94
N LEU A 189 5.62 21.79 2.63
CA LEU A 189 6.07 21.67 4.01
C LEU A 189 7.57 21.91 4.12
N LEU A 190 8.37 21.40 3.18
CA LEU A 190 9.79 21.72 3.08
C LEU A 190 9.99 23.23 2.84
N CYS A 191 9.33 23.81 1.83
CA CYS A 191 9.40 25.24 1.56
C CYS A 191 8.97 26.08 2.77
N ALA A 192 7.91 25.69 3.47
CA ALA A 192 7.44 26.36 4.69
C ALA A 192 8.44 26.26 5.85
N ALA A 193 9.07 25.08 6.02
CA ALA A 193 10.14 24.88 6.99
C ALA A 193 11.41 25.69 6.63
N PHE A 194 11.72 25.84 5.35
CA PHE A 194 12.83 26.67 4.89
C PHE A 194 12.54 28.17 5.00
N THR A 195 11.31 28.64 4.78
CA THR A 195 10.92 30.03 5.06
C THR A 195 10.94 30.35 6.56
N TYR A 196 10.54 29.40 7.42
CA TYR A 196 10.60 29.56 8.87
C TYR A 196 12.05 29.60 9.39
N THR A 197 12.94 28.78 8.82
CA THR A 197 14.36 28.78 9.18
C THR A 197 15.08 30.03 8.68
N TYR A 198 14.72 30.54 7.49
CA TYR A 198 15.24 31.83 6.99
C TYR A 198 14.77 33.01 7.83
N GLN A 199 13.50 33.04 8.26
CA GLN A 199 13.01 34.09 9.16
C GLN A 199 13.73 34.05 10.53
N ARG A 200 13.99 32.85 11.07
CA ARG A 200 14.67 32.71 12.38
C ARG A 200 16.16 33.05 12.32
N ILE A 201 16.85 32.71 11.23
CA ILE A 201 18.25 33.13 11.00
C ILE A 201 18.31 34.64 10.77
N PHE A 202 17.35 35.23 10.05
CA PHE A 202 17.30 36.68 9.82
C PHE A 202 17.03 37.47 11.11
N GLU A 203 16.14 37.00 11.99
CA GLU A 203 15.88 37.63 13.29
C GLU A 203 17.10 37.56 14.23
N GLN A 204 17.80 36.41 14.30
CA GLN A 204 19.04 36.29 15.09
C GLN A 204 20.18 37.17 14.53
N THR A 205 20.26 37.34 13.21
CA THR A 205 21.29 38.18 12.58
C THR A 205 21.00 39.67 12.80
N ILE A 206 19.71 40.08 12.82
CA ILE A 206 19.31 41.46 13.15
C ILE A 206 19.53 41.79 14.63
N GLU A 207 19.34 40.86 15.56
CA GLU A 207 19.66 41.10 16.98
C GLU A 207 21.16 41.33 17.20
N VAL A 208 22.02 40.51 16.57
CA VAL A 208 23.48 40.69 16.63
C VAL A 208 23.91 42.00 15.97
N LEU A 209 23.32 42.36 14.83
CA LEU A 209 23.59 43.64 14.17
C LEU A 209 23.07 44.84 14.97
N ARG A 210 21.93 44.74 15.66
CA ARG A 210 21.43 45.79 16.58
C ARG A 210 22.30 45.93 17.82
N ALA A 211 22.77 44.83 18.40
CA ALA A 211 23.71 44.84 19.52
C ALA A 211 25.07 45.46 19.12
N CYS A 212 25.58 45.14 17.93
CA CYS A 212 26.79 45.74 17.39
C CYS A 212 26.61 47.23 17.02
N MET A 213 25.45 47.64 16.50
CA MET A 213 25.18 49.05 16.18
C MET A 213 24.97 49.92 17.43
N LEU A 214 24.45 49.38 18.54
CA LEU A 214 24.33 50.13 19.80
C LEU A 214 25.68 50.32 20.52
N ALA A 215 26.68 49.48 20.27
CA ALA A 215 28.04 49.65 20.78
C ALA A 215 28.86 50.72 20.01
N PHE A 216 28.47 51.03 18.77
CA PHE A 216 29.20 51.95 17.89
C PHE A 216 28.76 53.43 18.02
N TRP A 217 27.72 53.71 18.81
CA TRP A 217 27.16 55.07 19.04
C TRP A 217 27.34 55.60 20.47
N LYS A 218 28.23 54.99 21.27
CA LYS A 218 28.81 55.70 22.43
C LYS A 218 30.07 56.41 21.96
N GLY A 219 29.91 57.66 21.56
CA GLY A 219 31.02 58.49 21.06
C GLY A 219 32.19 58.55 22.07
N PRO A 220 33.45 58.58 21.60
CA PRO A 220 34.58 58.80 22.48
C PRO A 220 34.56 60.22 23.06
N PRO A 221 35.10 60.43 24.28
CA PRO A 221 34.92 61.63 25.07
C PRO A 221 35.57 62.86 24.41
N PHE A 222 34.91 64.01 24.58
CA PHE A 222 35.42 65.35 24.28
C PHE A 222 36.84 65.52 24.84
N CYS A 223 37.82 65.88 24.01
CA CYS A 223 39.04 66.58 24.46
C CYS A 223 39.59 67.50 23.37
N LEU A 224 39.87 68.71 23.83
CA LEU A 224 40.35 69.92 23.17
C LEU A 224 41.82 69.79 22.70
N LEU A 225 42.20 70.69 21.77
CA LEU A 225 43.44 71.53 21.73
C LEU A 225 43.86 71.74 20.27
N ASN A 226 43.62 72.93 19.68
CA ASN A 226 44.40 74.18 19.73
C ASN A 226 45.53 74.29 18.69
N ARG A 227 45.41 75.38 17.93
CA ARG A 227 46.39 76.14 17.10
C ARG A 227 47.86 75.94 17.49
N PHE A 228 48.74 75.82 16.50
CA PHE A 228 49.52 76.94 15.92
C PHE A 228 49.86 76.64 14.47
#